data_AF-C5KYG4-F1
#
_entry.id   AF-C5KYG4-F1
#
_cell.length_a   1.000
_cell.length_b   1.000
_cell.length_c   1.000
_cell.angle_alpha   90.00
_cell.angle_beta   90.00
_cell.angle_gamma   90.00
#
_symmetry.space_group_name_H-M   'P 1'
#
loop_
_entity.id
_entity.type
_entity.pdbx_description
1 polymer ?
#
loop_
_entity_poly.entity_id
_entity_poly.type
_entity_poly.pdbx_seq_one_letter_code
_entity_poly.pdbx_strand_id
1 'polypeptide(L)'
;MVNQQRNTMLRGYEPGLRDGGPAQLGDNVIGGRMFHVSPWSFGFSRCPLFPMCGRVACTLPPQRIQRIGRARRMVRHSPSGVAPRPRYNVGPMSRLPCIYTRSSGEASDGNSSGERCLEYMSWGLQGQGTQHLSTINARIETVATSRIYSPHLIHRERCVLIVDGFFEWYTKKDGSKTPYFIRFNNDVAEKPLPSEDTMVALFLGADLPIEDDAWPVEQQFWESAGTIREPLLMACLYAPPVVEDDPHSFTIMTMESAGPVTKIHDRMPVLLTPECAAEWIDRSRASDTALLRKIAEVARETAKQSVTAYEVPTLANNIRNDVSDCLLPLSAWKKKQFDNGLGRFFKKAAKKQETEAPERQPDDAEDPPAKKRKAE
;
A
#
# COMPACT_ATOMS: atom_id res chain seq x y z
N MET A 1 48.40 39.43 -21.01
CA MET A 1 49.15 39.25 -22.28
C MET A 1 49.24 37.75 -22.54
N VAL A 2 48.41 37.26 -23.47
CA VAL A 2 48.80 36.68 -24.78
C VAL A 2 49.42 35.28 -24.59
N ASN A 3 48.71 34.16 -24.72
CA ASN A 3 47.95 33.61 -25.86
C ASN A 3 48.87 32.94 -26.93
N GLN A 4 48.35 31.88 -27.56
CA GLN A 4 48.88 31.02 -28.65
C GLN A 4 49.60 29.73 -28.23
N GLN A 5 49.40 28.57 -28.86
CA GLN A 5 48.49 28.10 -29.92
C GLN A 5 48.70 26.58 -30.06
N ARG A 6 47.63 25.82 -30.36
CA ARG A 6 47.54 24.97 -31.57
C ARG A 6 46.13 24.37 -31.74
N ASN A 7 45.39 24.98 -32.67
CA ASN A 7 44.41 24.32 -33.55
C ASN A 7 45.13 23.21 -34.37
N THR A 8 44.53 22.19 -34.99
CA THR A 8 43.34 22.17 -35.87
C THR A 8 43.08 20.71 -36.27
N MET A 9 41.83 20.27 -36.38
CA MET A 9 41.30 19.58 -37.58
C MET A 9 39.78 19.37 -37.43
N LEU A 10 39.03 20.18 -38.19
CA LEU A 10 37.63 19.96 -38.53
C LEU A 10 37.56 19.50 -39.99
N ARG A 11 36.82 18.42 -40.25
CA ARG A 11 36.02 18.14 -41.45
C ARG A 11 34.77 17.44 -40.91
N GLY A 12 33.53 17.91 -41.06
CA GLY A 12 32.92 18.51 -42.24
C GLY A 12 32.08 17.45 -42.93
N TYR A 13 30.80 17.30 -42.52
CA TYR A 13 29.78 16.63 -43.32
C TYR A 13 28.40 17.18 -42.95
N GLU A 14 27.79 17.89 -43.89
CA GLU A 14 26.43 18.42 -43.84
C GLU A 14 25.40 17.41 -44.38
N PRO A 15 24.10 17.59 -44.08
CA PRO A 15 23.05 16.61 -44.32
C PRO A 15 22.40 16.75 -45.71
N GLY A 16 22.22 15.61 -46.40
CA GLY A 16 21.50 15.53 -47.67
C GLY A 16 20.04 15.15 -47.47
N LEU A 17 19.14 16.10 -47.72
CA LEU A 17 17.72 15.88 -48.03
C LEU A 17 17.56 14.97 -49.25
N ARG A 18 16.69 13.95 -49.17
CA ARG A 18 15.92 13.44 -50.32
C ARG A 18 14.54 12.94 -49.89
N ASP A 19 13.54 13.57 -50.47
CA ASP A 19 12.16 13.11 -50.61
C ASP A 19 12.09 11.78 -51.38
N GLY A 20 11.07 10.96 -51.06
CA GLY A 20 10.64 9.88 -51.94
C GLY A 20 9.76 8.80 -51.31
N GLY A 21 8.44 9.05 -51.25
CA GLY A 21 7.36 8.12 -51.59
C GLY A 21 7.16 6.77 -50.86
N PRO A 22 5.91 6.27 -50.76
CA PRO A 22 5.59 5.11 -49.92
C PRO A 22 5.98 3.78 -50.58
N ALA A 23 6.60 2.91 -49.78
CA ALA A 23 6.93 1.55 -50.20
C ALA A 23 5.66 0.72 -50.46
N GLN A 24 5.56 0.21 -51.68
CA GLN A 24 4.51 -0.68 -52.15
C GLN A 24 4.63 -2.06 -51.50
N LEU A 25 3.48 -2.60 -51.06
CA LEU A 25 3.30 -4.01 -50.71
C LEU A 25 3.56 -4.87 -51.96
N GLY A 26 4.54 -5.77 -51.87
CA GLY A 26 4.74 -6.83 -52.83
C GLY A 26 3.97 -8.09 -52.41
N ASP A 27 2.98 -8.46 -53.21
CA ASP A 27 2.25 -9.72 -53.12
C ASP A 27 3.18 -10.92 -53.34
N ASN A 28 3.12 -11.88 -52.42
CA ASN A 28 3.53 -13.26 -52.69
C ASN A 28 2.48 -14.20 -52.08
N VAL A 29 1.55 -14.62 -52.93
CA VAL A 29 0.59 -15.69 -52.66
C VAL A 29 1.06 -16.95 -53.39
N ILE A 30 1.48 -17.98 -52.65
CA ILE A 30 1.34 -19.38 -53.05
C ILE A 30 1.14 -20.22 -51.77
N GLY A 31 -0.02 -20.86 -51.62
CA GLY A 31 -0.21 -21.97 -50.66
C GLY A 31 -1.47 -21.87 -49.80
N GLY A 32 -2.59 -22.40 -50.29
CA GLY A 32 -3.92 -22.26 -49.71
C GLY A 32 -4.15 -22.75 -48.27
N ARG A 33 -5.05 -22.02 -47.57
CA ARG A 33 -6.31 -22.52 -46.99
C ARG A 33 -7.08 -21.32 -46.43
N MET A 34 -8.28 -21.05 -46.96
CA MET A 34 -9.23 -20.10 -46.36
C MET A 34 -9.76 -20.70 -45.05
N PHE A 35 -9.54 -19.99 -43.94
CA PHE A 35 -10.38 -20.12 -42.75
C PHE A 35 -11.11 -18.80 -42.53
N HIS A 36 -12.43 -18.85 -42.68
CA HIS A 36 -13.35 -17.78 -42.33
C HIS A 36 -13.35 -17.66 -40.80
N VAL A 37 -12.86 -16.55 -40.24
CA VAL A 37 -13.00 -16.24 -38.81
C VAL A 37 -14.00 -15.10 -38.65
N SER A 38 -15.20 -15.46 -38.21
CA SER A 38 -16.24 -14.53 -37.78
C SER A 38 -15.79 -13.72 -36.55
N PRO A 39 -16.23 -12.47 -36.41
CA PRO A 39 -16.07 -11.70 -35.18
C PRO A 39 -17.07 -12.19 -34.12
N TRP A 40 -16.85 -11.83 -32.84
CA TRP A 40 -17.54 -12.25 -31.60
C TRP A 40 -16.84 -13.47 -30.96
N SER A 41 -16.33 -13.47 -29.73
CA SER A 41 -16.67 -12.71 -28.53
C SER A 41 -15.43 -12.60 -27.65
N PHE A 42 -15.11 -11.40 -27.14
CA PHE A 42 -14.12 -11.23 -26.08
C PHE A 42 -14.64 -11.91 -24.81
N GLY A 43 -14.29 -13.18 -24.63
CA GLY A 43 -14.36 -13.83 -23.33
C GLY A 43 -13.45 -13.08 -22.38
N PHE A 44 -14.03 -12.53 -21.31
CA PHE A 44 -13.31 -12.05 -20.14
C PHE A 44 -12.49 -13.22 -19.58
N SER A 45 -11.24 -13.33 -20.02
CA SER A 45 -10.28 -14.26 -19.44
C SER A 45 -10.05 -13.86 -17.99
N ARG A 46 -10.43 -14.79 -17.10
CA ARG A 46 -10.14 -14.83 -15.67
C ARG A 46 -8.78 -14.20 -15.39
N CYS A 47 -8.76 -13.15 -14.57
CA CYS A 47 -7.53 -12.60 -14.02
C CYS A 47 -6.69 -13.74 -13.43
N PRO A 48 -5.46 -13.97 -13.90
CA PRO A 48 -4.59 -14.96 -13.29
C PRO A 48 -4.35 -14.53 -11.84
N LEU A 49 -4.52 -15.51 -10.95
CA LEU A 49 -4.25 -15.41 -9.53
C LEU A 49 -2.83 -14.87 -9.34
N PHE A 50 -2.70 -13.61 -8.91
CA PHE A 50 -1.38 -13.05 -8.58
C PHE A 50 -0.76 -13.89 -7.47
N PRO A 51 0.45 -14.44 -7.66
CA PRO A 51 1.14 -15.19 -6.63
C PRO A 51 1.68 -14.16 -5.61
N MET A 52 0.95 -14.03 -4.50
CA MET A 52 1.29 -13.34 -3.25
C MET A 52 1.18 -11.82 -3.20
N CYS A 53 0.89 -11.33 -1.98
CA CYS A 53 0.75 -9.95 -1.53
C CYS A 53 0.45 -8.96 -2.65
N GLY A 54 -0.68 -9.17 -3.33
CA GLY A 54 -1.14 -8.32 -4.42
C GLY A 54 -2.07 -7.20 -3.97
N ARG A 55 -2.16 -6.94 -2.65
CA ARG A 55 -3.03 -5.89 -2.12
C ARG A 55 -2.52 -5.31 -0.80
N VAL A 56 -2.59 -4.00 -0.66
CA VAL A 56 -2.25 -3.27 0.57
C VAL A 56 -3.31 -2.23 0.92
N ALA A 57 -3.26 -1.72 2.15
CA ALA A 57 -3.97 -0.53 2.58
C ALA A 57 -2.97 0.56 2.95
N CYS A 58 -3.20 1.78 2.47
CA CYS A 58 -2.40 2.96 2.75
C CYS A 58 -3.33 4.15 3.07
N THR A 59 -3.68 4.28 4.34
CA THR A 59 -4.55 5.28 4.94
C THR A 59 -3.78 6.26 5.82
N LEU A 60 -2.45 6.21 5.75
CA LEU A 60 -1.56 7.12 6.48
C LEU A 60 -1.44 8.45 5.73
N PRO A 61 -1.51 9.59 6.43
CA PRO A 61 -1.23 10.88 5.82
C PRO A 61 0.23 10.96 5.33
N PRO A 62 0.51 11.62 4.18
CA PRO A 62 1.86 11.74 3.63
C PRO A 62 2.89 12.29 4.62
N GLN A 63 2.50 13.25 5.46
CA GLN A 63 3.37 13.88 6.46
C GLN A 63 3.78 12.87 7.56
N ARG A 64 2.86 11.98 7.94
CA ARG A 64 3.19 10.92 8.89
C ARG A 64 4.19 9.93 8.30
N ILE A 65 4.00 9.58 7.02
CA ILE A 65 4.92 8.72 6.28
C ILE A 65 6.30 9.38 6.17
N GLN A 66 6.34 10.68 5.84
CA GLN A 66 7.57 11.47 5.75
C GLN A 66 8.37 11.41 7.06
N ARG A 67 7.71 11.59 8.21
CA ARG A 67 8.34 11.53 9.53
C ARG A 67 8.87 10.17 9.89
N ILE A 68 8.08 9.11 9.66
CA ILE A 68 8.50 7.73 9.90
C ILE A 68 9.73 7.41 9.05
N GLY A 69 9.71 7.82 7.77
CA GLY A 69 10.83 7.66 6.85
C GLY A 69 12.02 8.57 7.13
N ARG A 70 11.82 9.64 7.90
CA ARG A 70 12.75 10.77 8.04
C ARG A 70 13.16 11.35 6.69
N ALA A 71 12.19 11.46 5.76
CA ALA A 71 12.41 12.02 4.44
C ALA A 71 12.50 13.55 4.53
N ARG A 72 13.59 14.12 4.02
CA ARG A 72 13.81 15.57 3.95
C ARG A 72 13.13 16.17 2.73
N ARG A 73 13.09 15.43 1.63
CA ARG A 73 12.46 15.85 0.37
C ARG A 73 11.21 15.05 0.07
N MET A 74 10.20 15.73 -0.50
CA MET A 74 9.04 15.10 -1.10
C MET A 74 9.09 15.24 -2.62
N VAL A 75 9.08 14.12 -3.35
CA VAL A 75 9.07 14.13 -4.82
C VAL A 75 7.62 14.05 -5.31
N ARG A 76 7.21 15.03 -6.12
CA ARG A 76 5.84 15.17 -6.60
C ARG A 76 5.78 14.96 -8.12
N HIS A 77 4.94 14.02 -8.55
CA HIS A 77 4.64 13.76 -9.97
C HIS A 77 3.23 14.24 -10.36
N SER A 78 2.61 15.11 -9.55
CA SER A 78 1.32 15.74 -9.85
C SER A 78 1.49 17.25 -9.87
N PRO A 79 1.15 17.94 -10.98
CA PRO A 79 1.16 19.40 -11.04
C PRO A 79 0.20 20.06 -10.04
N SER A 80 -0.83 19.33 -9.59
CA SER A 80 -1.94 19.89 -8.81
C SER A 80 -1.62 20.20 -7.35
N GLY A 81 -0.53 19.66 -6.79
CA GLY A 81 -0.21 19.85 -5.37
C GLY A 81 -1.27 19.31 -4.39
N VAL A 82 -2.19 18.44 -4.83
CA VAL A 82 -3.21 17.78 -3.98
C VAL A 82 -2.69 16.50 -3.33
N ALA A 83 -2.71 16.45 -1.99
CA ALA A 83 -2.22 15.31 -1.23
C ALA A 83 -2.93 14.00 -1.62
N PRO A 84 -2.21 12.86 -1.69
CA PRO A 84 -2.83 11.57 -1.98
C PRO A 84 -3.89 11.22 -0.93
N ARG A 85 -5.11 10.87 -1.36
CA ARG A 85 -6.20 10.47 -0.47
C ARG A 85 -5.92 9.11 0.21
N PRO A 86 -6.53 8.82 1.38
CA PRO A 86 -6.50 7.49 1.97
C PRO A 86 -7.01 6.41 1.00
N ARG A 87 -6.32 5.27 0.99
CA ARG A 87 -6.65 4.10 0.17
C ARG A 87 -6.73 2.85 1.03
N TYR A 88 -7.86 2.17 1.01
CA TYR A 88 -8.14 0.98 1.82
C TYR A 88 -7.91 -0.32 1.05
N ASN A 89 -7.85 -0.27 -0.28
CA ASN A 89 -7.74 -1.45 -1.14
C ASN A 89 -6.92 -1.15 -2.40
N VAL A 90 -5.59 -1.15 -2.26
CA VAL A 90 -4.64 -0.80 -3.33
C VAL A 90 -4.03 -2.06 -3.91
N GLY A 91 -4.01 -2.18 -5.24
CA GLY A 91 -3.33 -3.26 -5.96
C GLY A 91 -2.22 -2.77 -6.89
N PRO A 92 -1.59 -3.67 -7.64
CA PRO A 92 -0.53 -3.37 -8.60
C PRO A 92 -0.87 -2.24 -9.57
N MET A 93 0.17 -1.63 -10.15
CA MET A 93 0.13 -0.47 -11.04
C MET A 93 -0.34 0.84 -10.37
N SER A 94 -0.78 0.79 -9.12
CA SER A 94 -1.08 2.00 -8.34
C SER A 94 0.20 2.66 -7.83
N ARG A 95 0.13 3.97 -7.56
CA ARG A 95 1.22 4.71 -6.92
C ARG A 95 1.12 4.59 -5.40
N LEU A 96 2.22 4.22 -4.74
CA LEU A 96 2.31 4.00 -3.30
C LEU A 96 3.53 4.71 -2.71
N PRO A 97 3.47 5.14 -1.43
CA PRO A 97 4.53 5.95 -0.83
C PRO A 97 5.74 5.11 -0.43
N CYS A 98 6.86 5.40 -1.07
CA CYS A 98 8.14 4.76 -0.82
C CYS A 98 9.16 5.78 -0.30
N ILE A 99 9.92 5.37 0.71
CA ILE A 99 11.07 6.10 1.22
C ILE A 99 12.33 5.51 0.59
N TYR A 100 13.19 6.35 0.03
CA TYR A 100 14.48 5.95 -0.53
C TYR A 100 15.55 7.01 -0.29
N THR A 101 16.80 6.66 -0.54
CA THR A 101 17.92 7.60 -0.46
C THR A 101 18.40 7.92 -1.87
N ARG A 102 18.47 9.22 -2.20
CA ARG A 102 19.01 9.75 -3.46
C ARG A 102 20.54 9.76 -3.41
N SER A 103 21.19 9.61 -4.57
CA SER A 103 22.65 9.66 -4.68
C SER A 103 23.19 11.07 -4.38
N SER A 104 24.34 11.16 -3.72
CA SER A 104 24.97 12.40 -3.26
C SER A 104 25.54 13.29 -4.37
N GLY A 105 25.56 12.84 -5.64
CA GLY A 105 25.95 13.67 -6.78
C GLY A 105 25.04 14.89 -7.01
N GLU A 106 23.91 14.96 -6.30
CA GLU A 106 22.90 16.01 -6.40
C GLU A 106 22.56 16.64 -5.03
N ALA A 107 23.34 16.32 -3.99
CA ALA A 107 23.18 16.90 -2.66
C ALA A 107 24.15 18.08 -2.49
N SER A 108 23.62 19.28 -2.24
CA SER A 108 24.39 20.52 -2.05
C SER A 108 25.20 20.57 -0.75
N ASP A 109 24.90 19.68 0.21
CA ASP A 109 25.23 19.93 1.62
C ASP A 109 26.20 18.91 2.23
N GLY A 110 27.29 18.55 1.54
CA GLY A 110 28.48 17.88 2.13
C GLY A 110 28.28 16.57 2.90
N ASN A 111 27.06 16.03 2.99
CA ASN A 111 26.70 14.86 3.78
C ASN A 111 26.79 13.61 2.92
N SER A 112 27.75 12.75 3.23
CA SER A 112 28.07 11.53 2.50
C SER A 112 27.00 10.42 2.58
N SER A 113 25.93 10.60 3.37
CA SER A 113 24.86 9.60 3.55
C SER A 113 23.68 9.71 2.56
N GLY A 114 23.65 10.73 1.70
CA GLY A 114 22.57 10.95 0.73
C GLY A 114 21.29 11.54 1.35
N GLU A 115 20.41 12.10 0.52
CA GLU A 115 19.15 12.70 0.95
C GLU A 115 18.02 11.65 0.94
N ARG A 116 17.25 11.56 2.03
CA ARG A 116 16.05 10.71 2.06
C ARG A 116 14.86 11.41 1.42
N CYS A 117 14.24 10.73 0.47
CA CYS A 117 13.09 11.21 -0.29
C CYS A 117 11.85 10.36 0.01
N LEU A 118 10.68 11.00 0.03
CA LEU A 118 9.37 10.36 -0.05
C LEU A 118 8.80 10.58 -1.45
N GLU A 119 8.47 9.49 -2.14
CA GLU A 119 7.88 9.52 -3.48
C GLU A 119 6.75 8.50 -3.61
N TYR A 120 5.71 8.85 -4.36
CA TYR A 120 4.63 7.93 -4.71
C TYR A 120 4.99 7.15 -5.98
N MET A 121 5.69 6.04 -5.79
CA MET A 121 6.23 5.19 -6.84
C MET A 121 5.18 4.22 -7.42
N SER A 122 5.32 3.86 -8.70
CA SER A 122 4.44 2.89 -9.36
C SER A 122 4.72 1.45 -8.91
N TRP A 123 3.72 0.73 -8.42
CA TRP A 123 3.88 -0.65 -7.95
C TRP A 123 3.93 -1.66 -9.12
N GLY A 124 5.11 -2.23 -9.35
CA GLY A 124 5.44 -3.12 -10.46
C GLY A 124 6.70 -2.60 -11.13
N LEU A 125 7.85 -3.23 -10.89
CA LEU A 125 9.15 -2.76 -11.36
C LEU A 125 9.21 -2.71 -12.89
N GLN A 126 9.55 -1.53 -13.42
CA GLN A 126 9.67 -1.26 -14.84
C GLN A 126 11.14 -1.15 -15.22
N GLY A 127 11.48 -1.72 -16.36
CA GLY A 127 12.83 -1.71 -16.89
C GLY A 127 12.90 -2.46 -18.22
N GLN A 128 14.07 -2.48 -18.83
CA GLN A 128 14.27 -3.22 -20.06
C GLN A 128 14.04 -4.73 -19.82
N GLY A 129 13.14 -5.33 -20.60
CA GLY A 129 12.83 -6.76 -20.50
C GLY A 129 11.76 -7.13 -19.46
N THR A 130 11.14 -6.16 -18.78
CA THR A 130 10.07 -6.44 -17.81
C THR A 130 8.66 -6.40 -18.41
N GLN A 131 8.50 -6.05 -19.69
CA GLN A 131 7.20 -5.76 -20.34
C GLN A 131 6.18 -6.92 -20.30
N HIS A 132 6.67 -8.15 -20.17
CA HIS A 132 5.84 -9.36 -20.15
C HIS A 132 5.90 -10.12 -18.82
N LEU A 133 6.48 -9.52 -17.78
CA LEU A 133 6.74 -10.17 -16.50
C LEU A 133 5.92 -9.54 -15.38
N SER A 134 5.46 -10.37 -14.44
CA SER A 134 4.92 -9.88 -13.18
C SER A 134 6.07 -9.49 -12.26
N THR A 135 6.33 -8.19 -12.13
CA THR A 135 7.42 -7.64 -11.31
C THR A 135 6.91 -6.98 -10.02
N ILE A 136 5.70 -7.35 -9.57
CA ILE A 136 5.09 -6.81 -8.36
C ILE A 136 5.82 -7.24 -7.09
N ASN A 137 6.47 -8.42 -7.13
CA ASN A 137 7.20 -9.03 -6.01
C ASN A 137 8.57 -9.59 -6.46
N ALA A 138 9.57 -9.49 -5.58
CA ALA A 138 10.89 -10.12 -5.72
C ALA A 138 11.14 -11.08 -4.54
N ARG A 139 11.61 -12.30 -4.80
CA ARG A 139 11.91 -13.28 -3.74
C ARG A 139 13.28 -13.00 -3.12
N ILE A 140 13.35 -12.85 -1.80
CA ILE A 140 14.61 -12.54 -1.10
C ILE A 140 15.69 -13.62 -1.29
N GLU A 141 15.29 -14.86 -1.55
CA GLU A 141 16.19 -16.00 -1.75
C GLU A 141 16.94 -15.92 -3.08
N THR A 142 16.34 -15.28 -4.10
CA THR A 142 16.87 -15.23 -5.47
C THR A 142 17.15 -13.82 -5.97
N VAL A 143 16.80 -12.79 -5.19
CA VAL A 143 16.95 -11.38 -5.58
C VAL A 143 18.38 -11.02 -5.97
N ALA A 144 19.38 -11.57 -5.27
CA ALA A 144 20.79 -11.28 -5.51
C ALA A 144 21.38 -11.92 -6.78
N THR A 145 20.75 -12.99 -7.29
CA THR A 145 21.20 -13.71 -8.49
C THR A 145 20.26 -13.51 -9.69
N SER A 146 19.11 -12.87 -9.48
CA SER A 146 18.15 -12.56 -10.53
C SER A 146 18.71 -11.56 -11.53
N ARG A 147 18.56 -11.84 -12.83
CA ARG A 147 18.93 -10.89 -13.91
C ARG A 147 18.15 -9.58 -13.86
N ILE A 148 16.94 -9.61 -13.30
CA ILE A 148 16.04 -8.44 -13.22
C ILE A 148 16.31 -7.66 -11.95
N TYR A 149 16.49 -8.33 -10.81
CA TYR A 149 16.52 -7.67 -9.50
C TYR A 149 17.93 -7.40 -8.96
N SER A 150 18.93 -8.21 -9.35
CA SER A 150 20.30 -8.00 -8.86
C SER A 150 20.93 -6.67 -9.30
N PRO A 151 20.66 -6.10 -10.50
CA PRO A 151 21.17 -4.78 -10.86
C PRO A 151 20.74 -3.70 -9.85
N HIS A 152 19.48 -3.70 -9.43
CA HIS A 152 18.96 -2.71 -8.47
C HIS A 152 19.63 -2.81 -7.09
N LEU A 153 20.02 -4.01 -6.65
CA LEU A 153 20.84 -4.18 -5.44
C LEU A 153 22.25 -3.59 -5.63
N ILE A 154 22.89 -3.89 -6.76
CA ILE A 154 24.21 -3.38 -7.12
C ILE A 154 24.21 -1.84 -7.14
N HIS A 155 23.17 -1.23 -7.70
CA HIS A 155 23.00 0.23 -7.79
C HIS A 155 22.46 0.91 -6.52
N ARG A 156 22.21 0.13 -5.45
CA ARG A 156 21.66 0.62 -4.18
C ARG A 156 20.27 1.24 -4.32
N GLU A 157 19.47 0.72 -5.23
CA GLU A 157 18.11 1.17 -5.53
C GLU A 157 17.11 0.46 -4.61
N ARG A 158 17.29 0.70 -3.31
CA ARG A 158 16.48 0.13 -2.24
C ARG A 158 15.53 1.17 -1.70
N CYS A 159 14.29 0.79 -1.47
CA CYS A 159 13.29 1.63 -0.86
C CYS A 159 12.48 0.89 0.21
N VAL A 160 11.71 1.64 0.98
CA VAL A 160 10.81 1.14 2.02
C VAL A 160 9.41 1.61 1.71
N LEU A 161 8.51 0.67 1.48
CA LEU A 161 7.08 0.94 1.38
C LEU A 161 6.48 1.05 2.79
N ILE A 162 5.72 2.11 3.06
CA ILE A 162 5.06 2.35 4.35
C ILE A 162 3.55 2.26 4.19
N VAL A 163 2.93 1.27 4.84
CA VAL A 163 1.50 0.93 4.68
C VAL A 163 0.88 0.49 6.00
N ASP A 164 -0.45 0.55 6.12
CA ASP A 164 -1.17 0.07 7.31
C ASP A 164 -1.04 -1.44 7.49
N GLY A 165 -1.00 -2.16 6.37
CA GLY A 165 -1.07 -3.61 6.31
C GLY A 165 -1.24 -4.12 4.89
N PHE A 166 -1.27 -5.44 4.74
CA PHE A 166 -1.50 -6.12 3.47
C PHE A 166 -2.63 -7.13 3.57
N PHE A 167 -3.21 -7.46 2.43
CA PHE A 167 -4.18 -8.55 2.35
C PHE A 167 -3.53 -9.81 1.82
N GLU A 168 -4.04 -10.95 2.28
CA GLU A 168 -3.70 -12.25 1.72
C GLU A 168 -4.93 -13.17 1.73
N TRP A 169 -4.98 -14.10 0.78
CA TRP A 169 -6.16 -14.95 0.60
C TRP A 169 -5.87 -16.40 0.95
N TYR A 170 -6.49 -16.88 2.04
CA TYR A 170 -6.50 -18.30 2.38
C TYR A 170 -7.35 -19.07 1.37
N THR A 171 -6.77 -20.09 0.75
CA THR A 171 -7.46 -20.96 -0.21
C THR A 171 -7.99 -22.20 0.52
N LYS A 172 -9.31 -22.34 0.57
CA LYS A 172 -9.98 -23.50 1.18
C LYS A 172 -9.83 -24.74 0.30
N LYS A 173 -10.16 -25.91 0.87
CA LYS A 173 -10.15 -27.20 0.15
C LYS A 173 -11.06 -27.23 -1.08
N ASP A 174 -12.13 -26.42 -1.08
CA ASP A 174 -13.07 -26.28 -2.20
C ASP A 174 -12.59 -25.28 -3.28
N GLY A 175 -11.40 -24.69 -3.12
CA GLY A 175 -10.84 -23.69 -4.02
C GLY A 175 -11.35 -22.27 -3.79
N SER A 176 -12.33 -22.06 -2.90
CA SER A 176 -12.79 -20.72 -2.54
C SER A 176 -11.75 -19.99 -1.69
N LYS A 177 -11.73 -18.66 -1.80
CA LYS A 177 -10.74 -17.80 -1.13
C LYS A 177 -11.37 -16.93 -0.05
N THR A 178 -10.74 -16.91 1.13
CA THR A 178 -11.13 -16.03 2.24
C THR A 178 -10.07 -14.95 2.43
N PRO A 179 -10.42 -13.66 2.31
CA PRO A 179 -9.46 -12.58 2.51
C PRO A 179 -9.17 -12.38 4.00
N TYR A 180 -7.88 -12.22 4.30
CA TYR A 180 -7.37 -11.79 5.58
C TYR A 180 -6.67 -10.44 5.41
N PHE A 181 -6.73 -9.60 6.45
CA PHE A 181 -5.87 -8.43 6.56
C PHE A 181 -4.82 -8.68 7.63
N ILE A 182 -3.57 -8.37 7.30
CA ILE A 182 -2.38 -8.62 8.09
C ILE A 182 -1.73 -7.27 8.42
N ARG A 183 -1.48 -7.03 9.71
CA ARG A 183 -0.91 -5.79 10.25
C ARG A 183 -0.17 -6.04 11.56
N PHE A 184 0.47 -5.02 12.13
CA PHE A 184 0.98 -5.11 13.50
C PHE A 184 -0.16 -5.30 14.53
N ASN A 185 0.12 -6.10 15.55
CA ASN A 185 -0.75 -6.39 16.66
C ASN A 185 -0.74 -5.20 17.64
N ASN A 186 -1.60 -4.22 17.38
CA ASN A 186 -1.78 -3.09 18.29
C ASN A 186 -2.80 -3.46 19.38
N ASP A 187 -2.41 -4.36 20.29
CA ASP A 187 -3.06 -4.47 21.61
C ASP A 187 -2.76 -3.23 22.49
N VAL A 188 -1.88 -2.34 22.02
CA VAL A 188 -1.82 -0.96 22.49
C VAL A 188 -3.12 -0.30 22.07
N ALA A 189 -3.99 -0.04 23.06
CA ALA A 189 -5.24 0.68 22.95
C ALA A 189 -5.22 1.65 21.77
N GLU A 190 -6.22 1.54 20.89
CA GLU A 190 -6.61 2.56 19.93
C GLU A 190 -6.33 3.94 20.51
N LYS A 191 -5.16 4.53 20.20
CA LYS A 191 -4.83 5.83 20.78
C LYS A 191 -5.78 6.81 20.09
N PRO A 192 -6.62 7.53 20.85
CA PRO A 192 -7.45 8.57 20.26
C PRO A 192 -6.55 9.49 19.44
N LEU A 193 -7.11 10.03 18.36
CA LEU A 193 -6.41 11.03 17.57
C LEU A 193 -5.86 12.09 18.55
N PRO A 194 -4.57 12.45 18.45
CA PRO A 194 -3.99 13.51 19.25
C PRO A 194 -4.85 14.79 19.17
N SER A 195 -4.77 15.68 20.16
CA SER A 195 -5.45 16.99 20.08
C SER A 195 -5.05 17.73 18.78
N GLU A 196 -5.86 18.67 18.28
CA GLU A 196 -5.50 19.47 17.09
C GLU A 196 -4.07 20.02 17.15
N ASP A 197 -3.64 20.55 18.30
CA ASP A 197 -2.28 21.04 18.51
C ASP A 197 -1.22 19.94 18.42
N THR A 198 -1.54 18.74 18.91
CA THR A 198 -0.66 17.58 18.82
C THR A 198 -0.69 16.96 17.43
N MET A 199 -1.80 17.08 16.68
CA MET A 199 -1.92 16.71 15.27
C MET A 199 -1.13 17.70 14.42
N VAL A 200 -1.18 18.99 14.70
CA VAL A 200 -0.30 20.02 14.13
C VAL A 200 1.16 19.70 14.49
N ALA A 201 1.48 19.35 15.73
CA ALA A 201 2.84 18.91 16.07
C ALA A 201 3.22 17.56 15.43
N LEU A 202 2.28 16.64 15.17
CA LEU A 202 2.49 15.31 14.58
C LEU A 202 2.37 15.28 13.04
N PHE A 203 1.86 16.33 12.41
CA PHE A 203 1.76 16.50 10.95
C PHE A 203 2.59 17.68 10.41
N LEU A 204 2.68 18.81 11.13
CA LEU A 204 3.55 19.96 10.83
C LEU A 204 4.90 19.95 11.57
N GLY A 205 4.95 19.65 12.87
CA GLY A 205 6.21 19.25 13.53
C GLY A 205 7.12 20.39 13.89
N ALA A 206 7.35 20.53 15.20
CA ALA A 206 8.51 21.23 15.70
C ALA A 206 9.79 20.56 15.14
N ASP A 207 10.63 21.36 14.50
CA ASP A 207 12.03 21.09 14.15
C ASP A 207 12.37 20.16 12.96
N LEU A 208 11.46 19.98 12.00
CA LEU A 208 11.90 19.78 10.62
C LEU A 208 11.68 21.10 9.89
N PRO A 209 12.71 21.76 9.33
CA PRO A 209 12.49 22.93 8.50
C PRO A 209 11.57 22.48 7.36
N ILE A 210 10.32 22.92 7.41
CA ILE A 210 9.39 22.83 6.30
C ILE A 210 9.98 23.80 5.28
N GLU A 211 10.80 23.31 4.36
CA GLU A 211 10.95 24.00 3.08
C GLU A 211 9.53 24.10 2.47
N ASP A 212 9.26 25.14 1.68
CA ASP A 212 7.95 25.53 1.11
C ASP A 212 7.20 24.43 0.30
N ASP A 213 7.73 23.21 0.30
CA ASP A 213 7.39 22.03 -0.48
C ASP A 213 6.51 21.02 0.29
N ALA A 214 5.94 21.35 1.45
CA ALA A 214 4.96 20.49 2.13
C ALA A 214 3.60 20.50 1.41
N TRP A 215 2.89 19.36 1.35
CA TRP A 215 1.55 19.36 0.74
C TRP A 215 0.64 20.27 1.57
N PRO A 216 -0.15 21.16 0.94
CA PRO A 216 -1.14 21.95 1.64
C PRO A 216 -2.01 21.01 2.49
N VAL A 217 -2.10 21.29 3.78
CA VAL A 217 -2.89 20.46 4.69
C VAL A 217 -4.36 20.77 4.43
N GLU A 218 -5.00 20.09 3.49
CA GLU A 218 -6.46 19.96 3.52
C GLU A 218 -6.80 19.00 4.68
N GLN A 219 -6.91 19.58 5.88
CA GLN A 219 -7.20 18.90 7.14
C GLN A 219 -8.45 17.99 7.05
N GLN A 220 -9.41 18.36 6.20
CA GLN A 220 -10.75 17.77 6.12
C GLN A 220 -10.80 16.29 5.72
N PHE A 221 -9.80 15.73 5.02
CA PHE A 221 -9.85 14.32 4.62
C PHE A 221 -9.38 13.34 5.71
N TRP A 222 -8.46 13.77 6.58
CA TRP A 222 -7.75 12.87 7.50
C TRP A 222 -8.37 12.79 8.89
N GLU A 223 -9.21 13.75 9.27
CA GLU A 223 -10.02 13.70 10.51
C GLU A 223 -10.99 12.51 10.54
N SER A 224 -11.43 12.03 9.37
CA SER A 224 -12.32 10.87 9.23
C SER A 224 -11.60 9.51 9.23
N ALA A 225 -10.27 9.50 9.07
CA ALA A 225 -9.45 8.30 9.02
C ALA A 225 -9.09 7.87 10.45
N GLY A 226 -10.05 7.27 11.15
CA GLY A 226 -9.93 6.82 12.54
C GLY A 226 -8.61 6.08 12.85
N THR A 227 -8.09 6.39 14.05
CA THR A 227 -6.95 5.77 14.74
C THR A 227 -5.61 5.67 14.01
N ILE A 228 -4.63 6.39 14.54
CA ILE A 228 -3.21 6.32 14.18
C ILE A 228 -2.65 4.95 14.59
N ARG A 229 -2.55 4.01 13.65
CA ARG A 229 -1.96 2.68 13.85
C ARG A 229 -0.47 2.66 13.54
N GLU A 230 0.31 1.79 14.19
CA GLU A 230 1.69 1.52 13.76
C GLU A 230 1.69 0.87 12.36
N PRO A 231 2.43 1.43 11.39
CA PRO A 231 2.43 0.92 10.03
C PRO A 231 3.49 -0.16 9.81
N LEU A 232 3.25 -1.03 8.85
CA LEU A 232 4.25 -1.95 8.34
C LEU A 232 5.25 -1.20 7.44
N LEU A 233 6.53 -1.51 7.64
CA LEU A 233 7.62 -1.10 6.75
C LEU A 233 8.02 -2.33 5.92
N MET A 234 7.94 -2.25 4.61
CA MET A 234 8.25 -3.38 3.71
C MET A 234 9.49 -3.09 2.88
N ALA A 235 10.45 -4.02 2.90
CA ALA A 235 11.64 -3.94 2.06
C ALA A 235 11.26 -4.02 0.58
N CYS A 236 11.71 -3.06 -0.21
CA CYS A 236 11.45 -2.97 -1.63
C CYS A 236 12.74 -2.65 -2.40
N LEU A 237 12.71 -2.95 -3.70
CA LEU A 237 13.66 -2.40 -4.68
C LEU A 237 12.89 -1.42 -5.57
N TYR A 238 13.56 -0.36 -6.02
CA TYR A 238 13.01 0.57 -7.00
C TYR A 238 13.83 0.61 -8.29
N ALA A 239 13.24 1.15 -9.34
CA ALA A 239 13.89 1.45 -10.60
C ALA A 239 13.60 2.91 -10.98
N PRO A 240 14.61 3.66 -11.47
CA PRO A 240 14.43 4.95 -12.13
C PRO A 240 13.36 4.90 -13.23
N PRO A 241 12.63 6.00 -13.45
CA PRO A 241 11.62 6.04 -14.50
C PRO A 241 12.27 5.90 -15.89
N VAL A 242 11.59 5.19 -16.79
CA VAL A 242 12.03 5.02 -18.19
C VAL A 242 11.67 6.27 -19.02
N VAL A 243 10.57 6.91 -18.67
CA VAL A 243 10.08 8.16 -19.29
C VAL A 243 10.40 9.30 -18.33
N GLU A 244 10.88 10.42 -18.87
CA GLU A 244 11.12 11.62 -18.06
C GLU A 244 9.82 12.08 -17.37
N ASP A 245 9.92 12.62 -16.16
CA ASP A 245 8.81 13.03 -15.28
C ASP A 245 7.88 11.93 -14.72
N ASP A 246 7.98 10.68 -15.20
CA ASP A 246 7.28 9.57 -14.57
C ASP A 246 7.86 9.26 -13.17
N PRO A 247 7.05 8.71 -12.25
CA PRO A 247 7.56 8.26 -10.96
C PRO A 247 8.47 7.05 -11.15
N HIS A 248 9.40 6.87 -10.20
CA HIS A 248 10.08 5.60 -10.02
C HIS A 248 9.05 4.47 -9.91
N SER A 249 9.47 3.27 -10.29
CA SER A 249 8.68 2.05 -10.08
C SER A 249 9.32 1.19 -9.01
N PHE A 250 8.56 0.29 -8.37
CA PHE A 250 9.10 -0.55 -7.30
C PHE A 250 8.50 -1.96 -7.27
N THR A 251 9.20 -2.86 -6.58
CA THR A 251 8.77 -4.23 -6.28
C THR A 251 8.91 -4.54 -4.80
N ILE A 252 7.95 -5.26 -4.24
CA ILE A 252 7.97 -5.66 -2.84
C ILE A 252 8.83 -6.92 -2.69
N MET A 253 9.77 -6.91 -1.74
CA MET A 253 10.51 -8.13 -1.43
C MET A 253 9.66 -9.07 -0.59
N THR A 254 9.71 -10.36 -0.94
CA THR A 254 8.95 -11.42 -0.27
C THR A 254 9.86 -12.51 0.25
N MET A 255 9.42 -13.19 1.30
CA MET A 255 10.09 -14.33 1.92
C MET A 255 9.09 -15.43 2.27
N GLU A 256 9.58 -16.58 2.72
CA GLU A 256 8.75 -17.60 3.36
C GLU A 256 7.94 -16.99 4.51
N SER A 257 6.66 -17.36 4.58
CA SER A 257 5.77 -16.89 5.63
C SER A 257 6.24 -17.30 7.03
N ALA A 258 5.91 -16.47 8.01
CA ALA A 258 6.17 -16.73 9.43
C ALA A 258 4.99 -16.23 10.28
N GLY A 259 4.94 -16.69 11.52
CA GLY A 259 3.88 -16.30 12.46
C GLY A 259 2.47 -16.63 11.94
N PRO A 260 1.46 -15.77 12.17
CA PRO A 260 0.08 -16.01 11.74
C PRO A 260 -0.10 -16.21 10.23
N VAL A 261 0.80 -15.66 9.41
CA VAL A 261 0.69 -15.69 7.94
C VAL A 261 0.85 -17.11 7.39
N THR A 262 1.59 -17.98 8.09
CA THR A 262 1.79 -19.39 7.70
C THR A 262 0.49 -20.18 7.55
N LYS A 263 -0.58 -19.77 8.25
CA LYS A 263 -1.90 -20.39 8.16
C LYS A 263 -2.70 -19.93 6.94
N ILE A 264 -2.27 -18.85 6.28
CA ILE A 264 -2.98 -18.16 5.22
C ILE A 264 -2.30 -18.41 3.87
N HIS A 265 -0.98 -18.24 3.80
CA HIS A 265 -0.19 -18.34 2.57
C HIS A 265 1.26 -18.73 2.89
N ASP A 266 1.95 -19.37 1.95
CA ASP A 266 3.36 -19.80 2.10
C ASP A 266 4.38 -18.64 2.09
N ARG A 267 3.96 -17.42 1.76
CA ARG A 267 4.87 -16.28 1.55
C ARG A 267 4.28 -14.99 2.11
N MET A 268 5.17 -14.06 2.43
CA MET A 268 4.82 -12.75 2.97
C MET A 268 5.85 -11.68 2.56
N PRO A 269 5.52 -10.38 2.67
CA PRO A 269 6.50 -9.30 2.53
C PRO A 269 7.63 -9.40 3.56
N VAL A 270 8.82 -8.94 3.20
CA VAL A 270 9.95 -8.77 4.12
C VAL A 270 9.69 -7.53 4.96
N LEU A 271 9.23 -7.73 6.20
CA LEU A 271 8.94 -6.66 7.15
C LEU A 271 10.22 -6.12 7.80
N LEU A 272 10.30 -4.82 7.96
CA LEU A 272 11.44 -4.12 8.55
C LEU A 272 11.04 -3.44 9.86
N THR A 273 11.94 -3.47 10.85
CA THR A 273 11.89 -2.51 11.96
C THR A 273 12.36 -1.13 11.49
N PRO A 274 12.09 -0.04 12.22
CA PRO A 274 12.61 1.29 11.87
C PRO A 274 14.14 1.32 11.67
N GLU A 275 14.88 0.57 12.49
CA GLU A 275 16.35 0.47 12.42
C GLU A 275 16.77 -0.28 11.17
N CYS A 276 16.15 -1.42 10.88
CA CYS A 276 16.43 -2.17 9.65
C CYS A 276 16.03 -1.39 8.40
N ALA A 277 14.94 -0.61 8.45
CA ALA A 277 14.55 0.28 7.36
C ALA A 277 15.59 1.35 7.10
N ALA A 278 16.13 1.98 8.16
CA ALA A 278 17.21 2.96 8.04
C ALA A 278 18.49 2.33 7.44
N GLU A 279 18.88 1.14 7.88
CA GLU A 279 20.01 0.41 7.32
C GLU A 279 19.75 -0.06 5.88
N TRP A 280 18.51 -0.42 5.55
CA TRP A 280 18.12 -0.90 4.23
C TRP A 280 18.31 0.18 3.17
N ILE A 281 17.91 1.42 3.42
CA ILE A 281 18.04 2.51 2.45
C ILE A 281 19.38 3.26 2.54
N ASP A 282 20.28 2.87 3.44
CA ASP A 282 21.61 3.48 3.54
C ASP A 282 22.50 3.06 2.36
N ARG A 283 22.88 4.04 1.53
CA ARG A 283 23.69 3.83 0.33
C ARG A 283 25.18 3.64 0.62
N SER A 284 25.65 4.01 1.81
CA SER A 284 27.07 3.90 2.19
C SER A 284 27.52 2.45 2.42
N ARG A 285 26.57 1.50 2.52
CA ARG A 285 26.85 0.10 2.80
C ARG A 285 27.41 -0.66 1.59
N ALA A 286 28.47 -1.42 1.85
CA ALA A 286 29.22 -2.14 0.83
C ALA A 286 28.65 -3.53 0.46
N SER A 287 28.00 -4.25 1.39
CA SER A 287 27.56 -5.66 1.18
C SER A 287 26.06 -5.86 1.43
N ASP A 288 25.37 -6.29 0.38
CA ASP A 288 23.94 -6.58 0.43
C ASP A 288 23.64 -7.98 0.97
N THR A 289 24.54 -8.97 0.79
CA THR A 289 24.27 -10.36 1.22
C THR A 289 24.06 -10.50 2.73
N ALA A 290 24.92 -9.86 3.53
CA ALA A 290 24.76 -9.89 5.00
C ALA A 290 23.50 -9.15 5.44
N LEU A 291 23.17 -8.04 4.76
CA LEU A 291 21.98 -7.25 5.02
C LEU A 291 20.70 -8.04 4.68
N LEU A 292 20.66 -8.71 3.52
CA LEU A 292 19.54 -9.57 3.11
C LEU A 292 19.27 -10.68 4.14
N ARG A 293 20.32 -11.31 4.67
CA ARG A 293 20.17 -12.32 5.74
C ARG A 293 19.59 -11.71 7.01
N LYS A 294 20.13 -10.56 7.44
CA LYS A 294 19.68 -9.85 8.65
C LYS A 294 18.20 -9.46 8.53
N ILE A 295 17.79 -8.82 7.44
CA ILE A 295 16.40 -8.38 7.28
C ILE A 295 15.43 -9.56 7.18
N ALA A 296 15.84 -10.69 6.59
CA ALA A 296 15.02 -11.90 6.55
C ALA A 296 14.80 -12.51 7.95
N GLU A 297 15.84 -12.51 8.79
CA GLU A 297 15.75 -12.97 10.17
C GLU A 297 14.86 -12.06 11.01
N VAL A 298 15.08 -10.74 10.93
CA VAL A 298 14.26 -9.74 11.63
C VAL A 298 12.80 -9.82 11.19
N ALA A 299 12.53 -9.93 9.89
CA ALA A 299 11.17 -10.08 9.36
C ALA A 299 10.48 -11.33 9.92
N ARG A 300 11.20 -12.46 10.02
CA ARG A 300 10.68 -13.72 10.58
C ARG A 300 10.27 -13.57 12.04
N GLU A 301 11.13 -12.97 12.87
CA GLU A 301 10.84 -12.78 14.29
C GLU A 301 9.73 -11.75 14.51
N THR A 302 9.76 -10.65 13.77
CA THR A 302 8.71 -9.63 13.74
C THR A 302 7.34 -10.24 13.42
N ALA A 303 7.28 -11.10 12.40
CA ALA A 303 6.05 -11.79 12.00
C ALA A 303 5.49 -12.71 13.09
N LYS A 304 6.36 -13.37 13.87
CA LYS A 304 5.92 -14.26 14.96
C LYS A 304 5.44 -13.48 16.19
N GLN A 305 6.11 -12.38 16.52
CA GLN A 305 5.92 -11.69 17.79
C GLN A 305 4.90 -10.56 17.72
N SER A 306 4.87 -9.83 16.60
CA SER A 306 4.21 -8.53 16.54
C SER A 306 3.15 -8.44 15.44
N VAL A 307 2.99 -9.44 14.59
CA VAL A 307 2.00 -9.41 13.50
C VAL A 307 0.73 -10.16 13.91
N THR A 308 -0.42 -9.61 13.53
CA THR A 308 -1.73 -10.27 13.64
C THR A 308 -2.40 -10.37 12.28
N ALA A 309 -3.28 -11.35 12.13
CA ALA A 309 -4.09 -11.54 10.93
C ALA A 309 -5.53 -11.84 11.32
N TYR A 310 -6.48 -11.18 10.65
CA TYR A 310 -7.91 -11.39 10.88
C TYR A 310 -8.69 -11.42 9.57
N GLU A 311 -9.78 -12.19 9.56
CA GLU A 311 -10.66 -12.27 8.40
C GLU A 311 -11.33 -10.93 8.13
N VAL A 312 -11.44 -10.57 6.86
CA VAL A 312 -12.15 -9.37 6.39
C VAL A 312 -13.27 -9.75 5.42
N PRO A 313 -14.20 -8.84 5.10
CA PRO A 313 -15.27 -9.11 4.14
C PRO A 313 -14.73 -9.39 2.74
N THR A 314 -15.48 -10.20 1.98
CA THR A 314 -15.21 -10.45 0.55
C THR A 314 -15.31 -9.19 -0.32
N LEU A 315 -15.80 -8.08 0.24
CA LEU A 315 -15.71 -6.75 -0.34
C LEU A 315 -14.29 -6.43 -0.82
N ALA A 316 -13.27 -6.85 -0.07
CA ALA A 316 -11.86 -6.64 -0.40
C ALA A 316 -11.43 -7.35 -1.70
N ASN A 317 -12.17 -8.38 -2.17
CA ASN A 317 -11.81 -9.12 -3.39
C ASN A 317 -11.79 -8.22 -4.62
N ASN A 318 -12.75 -7.30 -4.75
CA ASN A 318 -12.82 -6.37 -5.87
C ASN A 318 -12.05 -5.08 -5.54
N ILE A 319 -10.99 -4.82 -6.30
CA ILE A 319 -10.11 -3.65 -6.12
C ILE A 319 -10.84 -2.31 -6.23
N ARG A 320 -11.98 -2.26 -6.92
CA ARG A 320 -12.80 -1.03 -7.02
C ARG A 320 -13.45 -0.66 -5.69
N ASN A 321 -13.56 -1.60 -4.75
CA ASN A 321 -14.07 -1.35 -3.41
C ASN A 321 -12.96 -0.78 -2.53
N ASP A 322 -12.71 0.51 -2.67
CA ASP A 322 -11.69 1.25 -1.93
C ASP A 322 -12.32 2.03 -0.76
N VAL A 323 -12.86 1.29 0.21
CA VAL A 323 -13.62 1.82 1.35
C VAL A 323 -13.12 1.22 2.67
N SER A 324 -13.34 1.94 3.78
CA SER A 324 -12.90 1.54 5.13
C SER A 324 -13.39 0.15 5.56
N ASP A 325 -14.56 -0.26 5.07
CA ASP A 325 -15.17 -1.56 5.39
C ASP A 325 -14.33 -2.76 4.92
N CYS A 326 -13.40 -2.56 3.98
CA CYS A 326 -12.44 -3.58 3.58
C CYS A 326 -11.46 -3.97 4.70
N LEU A 327 -11.25 -3.10 5.69
CA LEU A 327 -10.30 -3.33 6.79
C LEU A 327 -10.97 -3.80 8.09
N LEU A 328 -12.31 -3.82 8.15
CA LEU A 328 -13.03 -4.22 9.35
C LEU A 328 -12.88 -5.72 9.59
N PRO A 329 -12.66 -6.16 10.85
CA PRO A 329 -12.83 -7.57 11.19
C PRO A 329 -14.19 -8.08 10.73
N LEU A 330 -14.23 -9.29 10.16
CA LEU A 330 -15.44 -9.85 9.55
C LEU A 330 -16.64 -9.85 10.52
N SER A 331 -16.40 -10.11 11.81
CA SER A 331 -17.41 -10.05 12.86
C SER A 331 -18.00 -8.63 13.03
N ALA A 332 -17.13 -7.61 13.08
CA ALA A 332 -17.53 -6.21 13.18
C ALA A 332 -18.29 -5.74 11.93
N TRP A 333 -17.83 -6.14 10.74
CA TRP A 333 -18.55 -5.83 9.50
C TRP A 333 -19.93 -6.49 9.45
N LYS A 334 -20.05 -7.78 9.80
CA LYS A 334 -21.35 -8.47 9.87
C LYS A 334 -22.31 -7.80 10.85
N LYS A 335 -21.82 -7.38 12.02
CA LYS A 335 -22.59 -6.60 12.99
C LYS A 335 -23.07 -5.27 12.39
N LYS A 336 -22.18 -4.51 11.74
CA LYS A 336 -22.51 -3.26 11.04
C LYS A 336 -23.58 -3.47 9.96
N GLN A 337 -23.46 -4.53 9.16
CA GLN A 337 -24.47 -4.87 8.14
C GLN A 337 -25.82 -5.25 8.76
N PHE A 338 -25.81 -6.01 9.85
CA PHE A 338 -27.03 -6.34 10.59
C PHE A 338 -27.70 -5.08 11.15
N ASP A 339 -26.96 -4.21 11.82
CA ASP A 339 -27.46 -2.96 12.39
C ASP A 339 -28.03 -2.00 11.33
N ASN A 340 -27.40 -1.93 10.16
CA ASN A 340 -27.86 -1.10 9.04
C ASN A 340 -29.08 -1.71 8.29
N GLY A 341 -29.27 -3.03 8.37
CA GLY A 341 -30.36 -3.77 7.75
C GLY A 341 -31.44 -4.20 8.74
N LEU A 342 -31.64 -5.52 8.90
CA LEU A 342 -32.69 -6.12 9.74
C LEU A 342 -32.68 -5.65 11.20
N GLY A 343 -31.51 -5.34 11.77
CA GLY A 343 -31.39 -4.80 13.13
C GLY A 343 -32.15 -3.49 13.32
N ARG A 344 -32.28 -2.68 12.27
CA ARG A 344 -33.10 -1.46 12.29
C ARG A 344 -34.60 -1.76 12.35
N PHE A 345 -35.04 -2.85 11.72
CA PHE A 345 -36.45 -3.30 11.76
C PHE A 345 -36.81 -3.87 13.13
N PHE A 346 -35.94 -4.67 13.76
CA PHE A 346 -36.17 -5.17 15.12
C PHE A 346 -36.08 -4.07 16.18
N LYS A 347 -35.13 -3.13 16.05
CA LYS A 347 -35.05 -1.94 16.92
C LYS A 347 -36.28 -1.04 16.78
N LYS A 348 -36.81 -0.88 15.55
CA LYS A 348 -38.06 -0.13 15.31
C LYS A 348 -39.29 -0.85 15.86
N ALA A 349 -39.34 -2.18 15.79
CA ALA A 349 -40.41 -2.99 16.37
C ALA A 349 -40.41 -2.95 17.91
N ALA A 350 -39.24 -3.06 18.54
CA ALA A 350 -39.09 -2.94 19.99
C ALA A 350 -39.47 -1.53 20.49
N LYS A 351 -39.05 -0.48 19.79
CA LYS A 351 -39.45 0.91 20.12
C LYS A 351 -40.95 1.16 19.94
N LYS A 352 -41.60 0.45 18.99
CA LYS A 352 -43.06 0.49 18.83
C LYS A 352 -43.79 -0.23 19.97
N GLN A 353 -43.25 -1.35 20.46
CA GLN A 353 -43.80 -2.06 21.62
C GLN A 353 -43.64 -1.28 22.94
N GLU A 354 -42.56 -0.53 23.13
CA GLU A 354 -42.39 0.34 24.31
C GLU A 354 -43.29 1.59 24.29
N THR A 355 -43.70 2.06 23.12
CA THR A 355 -44.62 3.22 22.99
C THR A 355 -46.10 2.83 23.01
N GLU A 356 -46.42 1.54 22.86
CA GLU A 356 -47.78 0.99 22.94
C GLU A 356 -48.08 0.29 24.29
N ALA A 357 -47.15 0.31 25.26
CA ALA A 357 -47.43 -0.19 26.60
C ALA A 357 -48.39 0.78 27.32
N PRO A 358 -49.62 0.38 27.68
CA PRO A 358 -50.55 1.26 28.38
C PRO A 358 -50.00 1.55 29.77
N GLU A 359 -49.92 2.84 30.11
CA GLU A 359 -49.64 3.35 31.44
C GLU A 359 -50.69 2.77 32.39
N ARG A 360 -50.33 1.75 33.18
CA ARG A 360 -51.21 1.24 34.22
C ARG A 360 -51.34 2.32 35.28
N GLN A 361 -52.51 2.92 35.36
CA GLN A 361 -52.91 3.72 36.50
C GLN A 361 -52.86 2.86 37.77
N PRO A 362 -52.32 3.38 38.88
CA PRO A 362 -52.35 2.68 40.15
C PRO A 362 -53.75 2.85 40.75
N ASP A 363 -54.64 1.89 40.53
CA ASP A 363 -55.93 1.86 41.22
C ASP A 363 -55.76 1.42 42.68
N ASP A 364 -56.45 2.20 43.51
CA ASP A 364 -56.68 2.16 44.95
C ASP A 364 -56.48 0.82 45.69
N ALA A 365 -55.69 0.90 46.76
CA ALA A 365 -55.61 -0.13 47.79
C ALA A 365 -56.88 -0.11 48.65
N GLU A 366 -57.82 -1.03 48.40
CA GLU A 366 -58.87 -1.37 49.36
C GLU A 366 -58.33 -2.32 50.45
N ASP A 367 -58.45 -1.87 51.70
CA ASP A 367 -58.11 -2.58 52.93
C ASP A 367 -59.06 -3.78 53.19
N PRO A 368 -58.58 -4.96 53.60
CA PRO A 368 -59.47 -6.07 53.96
C PRO A 368 -60.11 -5.88 55.36
N PRO A 369 -61.40 -6.21 55.56
CA PRO A 369 -62.10 -5.93 56.80
C PRO A 369 -61.79 -6.95 57.91
N ALA A 370 -61.84 -6.43 59.14
CA ALA A 370 -61.56 -7.13 60.38
C ALA A 370 -62.47 -8.34 60.65
N LYS A 371 -61.86 -9.46 61.04
CA LYS A 371 -62.52 -10.66 61.56
C LYS A 371 -63.25 -10.36 62.88
N LYS A 372 -64.58 -10.44 62.89
CA LYS A 372 -65.39 -10.61 64.11
C LYS A 372 -65.86 -12.05 64.26
N ARG A 373 -65.59 -12.62 65.44
CA ARG A 373 -66.07 -13.90 65.97
C ARG A 373 -67.59 -13.91 66.18
N LYS A 374 -68.24 -15.07 65.98
CA LYS A 374 -69.40 -15.66 66.72
C LYS A 374 -69.41 -17.16 66.32
N ALA A 375 -69.33 -18.16 67.20
CA ALA A 375 -70.17 -18.55 68.33
C ALA A 375 -71.63 -18.86 67.90
N GLU A 376 -71.90 -20.17 67.88
CA GLU A 376 -73.16 -20.93 67.67
C GLU A 376 -73.84 -20.91 66.30
#